data_AF-A0A963KUT0-F1
#
_entry.id   AF-A0A963KUT0-F1
#
_cell.length_a   1.000
_cell.length_b   1.000
_cell.length_c   1.000
_cell.angle_alpha   90.00
_cell.angle_beta   90.00
_cell.angle_gamma   90.00
#
_symmetry.space_group_name_H-M   'P 1'
#
loop_
_entity.id
_entity.type
_entity.pdbx_description
1 polymer ?
#
loop_
_entity_poly.entity_id
_entity_poly.type
_entity_poly.pdbx_seq_one_letter_code
_entity_poly.pdbx_strand_id
1 'polypeptide(L)'
;MPIKIPNDLPAAAKLAEEGVRLIGENEALRQDIRPMQVALLNLMPEKPKTETQLARLLGATPLQVELTLLTTSTYSPGNVPQSHLQAFYKTWDDVKSRTFDGLIVTGAPVE
;
A
#
# COMPACT_ATOMS: atom_id res chain seq x y z
N MET A 1 -15.30 2.04 2.20
CA MET A 1 -15.52 2.73 0.92
C MET A 1 -16.97 3.19 0.88
N PRO A 2 -17.24 4.41 0.42
CA PRO A 2 -18.60 4.88 0.23
C PRO A 2 -19.33 4.04 -0.81
N ILE A 3 -20.64 3.85 -0.64
CA ILE A 3 -21.46 3.16 -1.64
C ILE A 3 -22.10 4.18 -2.56
N LYS A 4 -22.03 3.93 -3.88
CA LYS A 4 -22.76 4.72 -4.88
C LYS A 4 -24.21 4.27 -4.86
N ILE A 5 -25.13 5.20 -4.63
CA ILE A 5 -26.56 4.95 -4.72
C ILE A 5 -27.22 6.02 -5.60
N PRO A 6 -28.34 5.69 -6.29
CA PRO A 6 -29.16 6.70 -6.97
C PRO A 6 -29.60 7.79 -5.99
N ASN A 7 -29.59 9.06 -6.44
CA ASN A 7 -29.93 10.20 -5.58
C ASN A 7 -31.39 10.16 -5.09
N ASP A 8 -32.25 9.44 -5.80
CA ASP A 8 -33.69 9.27 -5.53
C ASP A 8 -34.00 8.00 -4.72
N LEU A 9 -33.00 7.23 -4.29
CA LEU A 9 -33.22 6.00 -3.52
C LEU A 9 -33.78 6.33 -2.12
N PRO A 10 -35.01 5.87 -1.76
CA PRO A 10 -35.61 6.17 -0.46
C PRO A 10 -34.80 5.62 0.73
N ALA A 11 -33.99 4.59 0.49
CA ALA A 11 -33.09 4.01 1.48
C ALA A 11 -31.91 4.92 1.85
N ALA A 12 -31.64 5.99 1.10
CA ALA A 12 -30.54 6.92 1.37
C ALA A 12 -30.64 7.53 2.77
N ALA A 13 -31.83 7.98 3.18
CA ALA A 13 -32.05 8.58 4.50
C ALA A 13 -31.76 7.57 5.63
N LYS A 14 -32.26 6.33 5.47
CA LYS A 14 -32.09 5.26 6.46
C LYS A 14 -30.63 4.80 6.57
N LEU A 15 -29.93 4.67 5.45
CA LEU A 15 -28.52 4.29 5.42
C LEU A 15 -27.62 5.38 6.01
N ALA A 16 -27.96 6.67 5.82
CA ALA A 16 -27.26 7.78 6.44
C ALA A 16 -27.43 7.78 7.98
N GLU A 17 -28.63 7.48 8.49
CA GLU A 17 -28.90 7.32 9.93
C GLU A 17 -28.11 6.14 10.54
N GLU A 18 -27.90 5.07 9.78
CA GLU A 18 -27.09 3.90 10.18
C GLU A 18 -25.57 4.15 10.09
N GLY A 19 -25.15 5.36 9.71
CA GLY A 19 -23.73 5.76 9.62
C GLY A 19 -23.02 5.26 8.37
N VAL A 20 -23.76 4.76 7.37
CA VAL A 20 -23.20 4.36 6.08
C VAL A 20 -22.83 5.62 5.30
N ARG A 21 -21.56 5.73 4.88
CA ARG A 21 -21.12 6.83 4.01
C ARG A 21 -21.68 6.62 2.60
N LEU A 22 -22.66 7.43 2.24
CA LEU A 22 -23.27 7.50 0.92
C LEU A 22 -22.57 8.57 0.09
N ILE A 23 -22.40 8.31 -1.21
CA ILE A 23 -21.94 9.32 -2.16
C ILE A 23 -22.95 9.37 -3.31
N GLY A 24 -23.45 10.57 -3.60
CA GLY A 24 -24.35 10.82 -4.72
C GLY A 24 -23.63 10.55 -6.05
N GLU A 25 -24.37 10.13 -7.08
CA GLU A 25 -23.76 9.66 -8.34
C GLU A 25 -22.78 10.66 -8.98
N ASN A 26 -23.05 11.96 -8.85
CA ASN A 26 -22.21 13.04 -9.41
C ASN A 26 -20.91 13.25 -8.61
N GLU A 27 -20.89 12.93 -7.31
CA GLU A 27 -19.69 13.03 -6.47
C GLU A 27 -18.81 11.78 -6.58
N ALA A 28 -19.41 10.62 -6.86
CA ALA A 28 -18.67 9.37 -7.07
C ALA A 28 -17.73 9.46 -8.29
N LEU A 29 -18.17 10.16 -9.34
CA LEU A 29 -17.36 10.41 -10.54
C LEU A 29 -16.18 11.37 -10.30
N ARG A 30 -16.22 12.16 -9.21
CA ARG A 30 -15.14 13.08 -8.83
C ARG A 30 -14.11 12.46 -7.90
N GLN A 31 -14.36 11.24 -7.39
CA GLN A 31 -13.36 10.55 -6.59
C GLN A 31 -12.23 10.07 -7.49
N ASP A 32 -11.29 10.96 -7.77
CA ASP A 32 -10.00 10.66 -8.38
C ASP A 32 -9.13 9.97 -7.32
N ILE A 33 -9.47 8.72 -7.01
CA ILE A 33 -8.75 7.92 -6.02
C ILE A 33 -7.43 7.48 -6.66
N ARG A 34 -6.40 8.32 -6.50
CA ARG A 34 -5.04 7.96 -6.88
C ARG A 34 -4.57 6.73 -6.07
N PRO A 35 -3.68 5.90 -6.64
CA PRO A 35 -3.04 4.83 -5.88
C PRO A 35 -2.30 5.35 -4.65
N MET A 36 -2.42 4.63 -3.54
CA MET A 36 -1.61 4.87 -2.34
C MET A 36 -0.19 4.39 -2.57
N GLN A 37 0.79 5.28 -2.41
CA GLN A 37 2.20 4.99 -2.53
C GLN A 37 2.75 4.51 -1.18
N VAL A 38 3.10 3.23 -1.06
CA VAL A 38 3.62 2.65 0.19
C VAL A 38 5.05 2.16 -0.03
N ALA A 39 5.97 2.61 0.81
CA ALA A 39 7.34 2.11 0.85
C ALA A 39 7.48 1.01 1.92
N LEU A 40 8.27 -0.03 1.61
CA LEU A 40 8.60 -1.11 2.53
C LEU A 40 10.11 -1.26 2.67
N LEU A 41 10.66 -0.83 3.80
CA LEU A 41 12.04 -1.12 4.18
C LEU A 41 12.11 -2.52 4.80
N ASN A 42 12.46 -3.51 3.97
CA ASN A 42 12.53 -4.91 4.39
C ASN A 42 13.94 -5.27 4.91
N LEU A 43 14.07 -5.32 6.22
CA LEU A 43 15.29 -5.69 6.95
C LEU A 43 15.34 -7.17 7.34
N MET A 44 14.34 -7.96 6.97
CA MET A 44 14.31 -9.40 7.27
C MET A 44 15.29 -10.17 6.37
N PRO A 45 15.83 -11.32 6.86
CA PRO A 45 16.72 -12.18 6.09
C PRO A 45 15.97 -12.96 5.00
N GLU A 46 14.75 -13.42 5.29
CA GLU A 46 13.87 -14.14 4.35
C GLU A 46 12.97 -13.16 3.56
N LYS A 47 13.57 -12.34 2.68
CA LYS A 47 12.86 -11.24 2.00
C LYS A 47 11.59 -11.67 1.25
N PRO A 48 11.60 -12.71 0.40
CA PRO A 48 10.40 -13.09 -0.38
C PRO A 48 9.22 -13.51 0.50
N LYS A 49 9.49 -14.12 1.66
CA LYS A 49 8.46 -14.53 2.61
C LYS A 49 7.81 -13.31 3.27
N THR A 50 8.63 -12.36 3.73
CA THR A 50 8.14 -11.11 4.33
C THR A 50 7.38 -10.26 3.32
N GLU A 51 7.85 -10.18 2.08
CA GLU A 51 7.14 -9.50 0.97
C GLU A 51 5.75 -10.12 0.75
N THR A 52 5.67 -11.45 0.66
CA THR A 52 4.39 -12.16 0.46
C THR A 52 3.41 -11.89 1.60
N GLN A 53 3.90 -11.91 2.84
CA GLN A 53 3.08 -11.64 4.03
C GLN A 53 2.51 -10.21 4.01
N LEU A 54 3.34 -9.21 3.72
CA LEU A 54 2.91 -7.82 3.71
C LEU A 54 2.04 -7.48 2.51
N ALA A 55 2.38 -7.98 1.32
CA ALA A 55 1.57 -7.79 0.11
C ALA A 55 0.17 -8.39 0.28
N ARG A 56 0.02 -9.52 0.97
CA ARG A 56 -1.30 -10.12 1.26
C ARG A 56 -2.17 -9.20 2.13
N LEU A 57 -1.57 -8.57 3.14
CA LEU A 57 -2.30 -7.65 4.03
C LEU A 57 -2.65 -6.34 3.32
N LEU A 58 -1.70 -5.77 2.58
CA LEU A 58 -1.92 -4.56 1.79
C LEU A 58 -2.89 -4.77 0.62
N GLY A 59 -2.99 -5.98 0.09
CA GLY A 59 -3.96 -6.34 -0.96
C GLY A 59 -5.37 -6.58 -0.44
N ALA A 60 -5.60 -6.57 0.87
CA ALA A 60 -6.92 -6.78 1.47
C ALA A 60 -7.78 -5.51 1.59
N THR A 61 -7.32 -4.38 1.03
CA THR A 61 -8.09 -3.13 0.95
C THR A 61 -8.67 -2.92 -0.45
N PRO A 62 -9.86 -2.29 -0.58
CA PRO A 62 -10.40 -1.86 -1.87
C PRO A 62 -9.63 -0.68 -2.50
N LEU A 63 -8.66 -0.10 -1.80
CA LEU A 63 -7.80 0.96 -2.34
C LEU A 63 -6.67 0.35 -3.17
N GLN A 64 -6.33 0.99 -4.30
CA GLN A 64 -5.15 0.61 -5.07
C GLN A 64 -3.89 1.01 -4.30
N VAL A 65 -3.00 0.05 -4.05
CA VAL A 65 -1.73 0.25 -3.34
C VAL A 65 -0.56 -0.03 -4.29
N GLU A 66 0.36 0.92 -4.43
CA GLU A 66 1.62 0.76 -5.13
C GLU A 66 2.75 0.57 -4.10
N LEU A 67 3.32 -0.64 -4.08
CA LEU A 67 4.36 -1.02 -3.11
C LEU A 67 5.75 -0.82 -3.72
N THR A 68 6.58 0.00 -3.07
CA THR A 68 8.00 0.17 -3.40
C THR A 68 8.86 -0.53 -2.36
N LEU A 69 9.66 -1.52 -2.76
CA LEU A 69 10.57 -2.25 -1.88
C LEU A 69 11.89 -1.47 -1.70
N LEU A 70 12.26 -1.22 -0.44
CA LEU A 70 13.48 -0.51 -0.06
C LEU A 70 14.47 -1.44 0.66
N THR A 71 15.75 -1.22 0.39
CA THR A 71 16.89 -1.86 1.06
C THR A 71 17.91 -0.82 1.49
N THR A 72 18.72 -1.14 2.49
CA THR A 72 19.90 -0.33 2.83
C THR A 72 21.00 -0.57 1.81
N SER A 73 21.78 0.48 1.51
CA SER A 73 22.89 0.43 0.56
C SER A 73 24.05 -0.46 1.03
N THR A 74 24.15 -0.67 2.34
CA THR A 74 25.24 -1.41 2.99
C THR A 74 24.94 -2.89 3.21
N TYR A 75 23.68 -3.33 3.06
CA TYR A 75 23.29 -4.71 3.37
C TYR A 75 23.20 -5.56 2.10
N SER A 76 24.09 -6.56 2.01
CA SER A 76 24.01 -7.63 1.02
C SER A 76 23.52 -8.91 1.71
N PRO A 77 22.25 -9.31 1.53
CA PRO A 77 21.74 -10.56 2.09
C PRO A 77 22.45 -11.75 1.43
N GLY A 78 23.05 -12.64 2.22
CA GLY A 78 23.68 -13.86 1.69
C GLY A 78 22.68 -14.87 1.09
N ASN A 79 21.40 -14.77 1.45
CA ASN A 79 20.35 -15.75 1.11
C ASN A 79 19.47 -15.34 -0.09
N VAL A 80 19.73 -14.19 -0.72
CA VAL A 80 18.92 -13.69 -1.85
C VAL A 80 19.82 -13.47 -3.06
N PRO A 81 19.48 -14.01 -4.25
CA PRO A 81 20.27 -13.77 -5.44
C PRO A 81 20.32 -12.27 -5.74
N GLN A 82 21.53 -11.77 -6.00
CA GLN A 82 21.78 -10.34 -6.22
C GLN A 82 20.93 -9.75 -7.36
N SER A 83 20.57 -10.57 -8.36
CA SER A 83 19.67 -10.20 -9.45
C SER A 83 18.26 -9.85 -8.99
N HIS A 84 17.73 -10.52 -7.97
CA HIS A 84 16.40 -10.22 -7.41
C HIS A 84 16.40 -8.88 -6.67
N LEU A 85 17.46 -8.60 -5.91
CA LEU A 85 17.62 -7.31 -5.24
C LEU A 85 17.74 -6.17 -6.25
N GLN A 86 18.56 -6.34 -7.28
CA GLN A 86 18.74 -5.30 -8.31
C GLN A 86 17.47 -5.04 -9.12
N ALA A 87 16.64 -6.06 -9.36
CA ALA A 87 15.43 -5.92 -10.16
C ALA A 87 14.29 -5.25 -9.39
N PHE A 88 14.14 -5.54 -8.09
CA PHE A 88 12.93 -5.18 -7.33
C PHE A 88 13.15 -4.18 -6.19
N TYR A 89 14.38 -4.05 -5.69
CA TYR A 89 14.68 -3.16 -4.57
C TYR A 89 15.27 -1.83 -5.02
N LYS A 90 14.91 -0.78 -4.27
CA LYS A 90 15.45 0.57 -4.39
C LYS A 90 16.20 0.94 -3.12
N THR A 91 17.24 1.75 -3.27
CA THR A 91 17.97 2.35 -2.14
C THR A 91 17.33 3.70 -1.79
N TRP A 92 17.73 4.27 -0.66
CA TRP A 92 17.32 5.63 -0.27
C TRP A 92 17.63 6.66 -1.38
N ASP A 93 18.80 6.55 -2.02
CA ASP A 93 19.20 7.49 -3.07
C ASP A 93 18.28 7.47 -4.29
N ASP A 94 17.69 6.30 -4.59
CA ASP A 94 16.75 6.15 -5.70
C ASP A 94 15.38 6.79 -5.43
N VAL A 95 15.01 6.96 -4.15
CA VAL A 95 13.64 7.36 -3.75
C VAL A 95 13.57 8.65 -2.95
N LYS A 96 14.70 9.29 -2.63
CA LYS A 96 14.76 10.52 -1.81
C LYS A 96 13.94 11.70 -2.35
N SER A 97 13.66 11.72 -3.66
CA SER A 97 12.82 12.74 -4.30
C SER A 97 11.34 12.33 -4.42
N ARG A 98 10.96 11.13 -4.00
CA ARG A 98 9.58 10.62 -4.02
C ARG A 98 8.89 10.88 -2.69
N THR A 99 7.60 11.16 -2.76
CA THR A 99 6.71 11.22 -1.58
C THR A 99 5.90 9.94 -1.48
N PHE A 100 5.81 9.38 -0.27
CA PHE A 100 5.03 8.19 0.02
C PHE A 100 3.91 8.51 1.02
N ASP A 101 2.78 7.84 0.87
CA ASP A 101 1.64 7.92 1.79
C ASP A 101 1.87 7.08 3.06
N GLY A 102 2.73 6.07 2.97
CA GLY A 102 3.10 5.22 4.09
C GLY A 102 4.50 4.62 3.94
N LEU A 103 5.15 4.40 5.09
CA LEU A 103 6.41 3.67 5.19
C LEU A 103 6.24 2.55 6.22
N ILE A 104 6.55 1.33 5.81
CA ILE A 104 6.61 0.16 6.68
C ILE A 104 8.08 -0.21 6.85
N VAL A 105 8.53 -0.30 8.10
CA VAL A 105 9.86 -0.81 8.46
C VAL A 105 9.67 -2.14 9.16
N THR A 106 10.27 -3.20 8.64
CA THR A 106 10.16 -4.54 9.27
C THR A 106 11.04 -4.64 10.50
N GLY A 107 10.82 -5.68 11.29
CA GLY A 107 11.85 -6.14 12.23
C GLY A 107 13.14 -6.53 11.49
N ALA A 108 14.21 -6.71 12.26
CA ALA A 108 15.51 -7.16 11.79
C ALA A 108 16.11 -8.13 12.83
N PRO A 109 16.81 -9.19 12.40
CA PRO A 109 17.63 -10.00 13.31
C PRO A 109 18.89 -9.19 13.66
N VAL A 110 18.80 -8.40 14.73
CA VAL A 110 19.92 -7.67 15.33
C VAL A 110 20.49 -8.48 16.49
N GLU A 111 21.14 -9.60 16.16
CA GLU A 111 21.96 -10.40 17.07
C GLU A 111 23.42 -10.38 16.60
#